data_AF-A0A286UV14-F1
#
_entry.id   AF-A0A286UV14-F1
#
_cell.length_a   1.000
_cell.length_b   1.000
_cell.length_c   1.000
_cell.angle_alpha   90.00
_cell.angle_beta   90.00
_cell.angle_gamma   90.00
#
_symmetry.space_group_name_H-M   'P 1'
#
loop_
_entity.id
_entity.type
_entity.pdbx_description
1 polymer ?
#
loop_
_entity_poly.entity_id
_entity_poly.type
_entity_poly.pdbx_seq_one_letter_code
_entity_poly.pdbx_strand_id
1 'polypeptide(L)'
;MSSTQPLSLKQERRLIEYVDERFLEITRNYKKRTQLSSTLRTLDLYLSETHTLLSIILQIPPISRSQASLRTTLLLRLTGDALMAIPNYNIQDDIDIDGILRLLLAWLDDLDRGWSAVLRRQVWDPEQRKGYIIPIKSENSDNSVTEISAVNQTERTRLRSLIVSGTAALEEWLDGIRFSSAGSISRRGIPTNDSDEKQMADDSNKDNSSESESDSNQTLVTDSVGGSDAETETGPHASVTSDFESALAQMGLQQSFNELFSRTLSEMGEFSGEILSTGDEATMS
;
A
#
# COMPACT_ATOMS: atom_id res chain seq x y z
N MET A 1 18.15 -20.75 7.37
CA MET A 1 19.09 -21.04 6.24
C MET A 1 18.56 -20.43 4.94
N SER A 2 19.08 -19.28 4.53
CA SER A 2 18.69 -18.65 3.25
C SER A 2 19.33 -19.37 2.06
N SER A 3 18.54 -19.66 1.01
CA SER A 3 19.04 -20.37 -0.18
C SER A 3 19.99 -19.48 -0.97
N THR A 4 21.26 -19.89 -1.02
CA THR A 4 22.31 -19.26 -1.83
C THR A 4 22.46 -19.92 -3.21
N GLN A 5 21.61 -20.91 -3.51
CA GLN A 5 21.61 -21.61 -4.79
C GLN A 5 20.53 -21.07 -5.73
N PRO A 6 20.84 -20.93 -7.03
CA PRO A 6 19.87 -20.50 -8.01
C PRO A 6 18.76 -21.55 -8.14
N LEU A 7 17.52 -21.07 -8.28
CA LEU A 7 16.39 -21.95 -8.56
C LEU A 7 16.53 -22.57 -9.96
N SER A 8 16.23 -23.86 -10.07
CA SER A 8 16.03 -24.50 -11.37
C SER A 8 14.75 -23.97 -12.04
N LEU A 9 14.66 -24.03 -13.37
CA LEU A 9 13.47 -23.61 -14.12
C LEU A 9 12.17 -24.29 -13.62
N LYS A 10 12.27 -25.55 -13.18
CA LYS A 10 11.12 -26.29 -12.62
C LYS A 10 10.72 -25.74 -11.25
N GLN A 11 11.67 -25.36 -10.41
CA GLN A 11 11.40 -24.73 -9.12
C GLN A 11 10.82 -23.32 -9.32
N GLU A 12 11.36 -22.54 -10.26
CA GLU A 12 10.88 -21.20 -10.59
C GLU A 12 9.42 -21.24 -11.07
N ARG A 13 9.07 -22.15 -11.99
CA ARG A 13 7.68 -22.33 -12.45
C ARG A 13 6.73 -22.70 -11.32
N ARG A 14 7.10 -23.68 -10.48
CA ARG A 14 6.28 -24.10 -9.34
C ARG A 14 6.11 -22.99 -8.31
N LEU A 15 7.16 -22.20 -8.08
CA LEU A 15 7.10 -21.04 -7.20
C LEU A 15 6.13 -19.99 -7.74
N ILE A 16 6.21 -19.67 -9.03
CA ILE A 16 5.29 -18.72 -9.68
C ILE A 16 3.84 -19.22 -9.55
N GLU A 17 3.58 -20.48 -9.93
CA GLU A 17 2.25 -21.10 -9.81
C GLU A 17 1.70 -20.99 -8.38
N TYR A 18 2.51 -21.35 -7.38
CA TYR A 18 2.13 -21.26 -5.97
C TYR A 18 1.86 -19.81 -5.54
N VAL A 19 2.74 -18.87 -5.88
CA VAL A 19 2.60 -17.46 -5.50
C VAL A 19 1.37 -16.84 -6.16
N ASP A 20 1.10 -17.13 -7.43
CA ASP A 20 -0.09 -16.64 -8.14
C ASP A 20 -1.38 -17.20 -7.55
N GLU A 21 -1.40 -18.49 -7.19
CA GLU A 21 -2.54 -19.09 -6.48
C GLU A 21 -2.77 -18.41 -5.13
N ARG A 22 -1.71 -18.12 -4.37
CA ARG A 22 -1.82 -17.40 -3.10
C ARG A 22 -2.31 -15.97 -3.27
N PHE A 23 -1.82 -15.22 -4.26
CA PHE A 23 -2.37 -13.89 -4.56
C PHE A 23 -3.85 -13.95 -4.92
N LEU A 24 -4.28 -14.95 -5.71
CA LEU A 24 -5.68 -15.14 -6.08
C LEU A 24 -6.54 -15.43 -4.84
N GLU A 25 -6.08 -16.33 -3.97
CA GLU A 25 -6.75 -16.68 -2.72
C GLU A 25 -6.91 -15.46 -1.81
N ILE A 26 -5.82 -14.72 -1.57
CA ILE A 26 -5.83 -13.49 -0.77
C ILE A 26 -6.79 -12.47 -1.35
N THR A 27 -6.73 -12.23 -2.67
CA THR A 27 -7.63 -11.28 -3.36
C THR A 27 -9.09 -11.67 -3.20
N ARG A 28 -9.41 -12.97 -3.37
CA ARG A 28 -10.78 -13.48 -3.23
C ARG A 28 -11.28 -13.32 -1.80
N ASN A 29 -10.47 -13.66 -0.81
CA ASN A 29 -10.86 -13.55 0.60
C ASN A 29 -10.96 -12.08 1.04
N TYR A 30 -10.06 -11.22 0.60
CA TYR A 30 -10.13 -9.77 0.83
C TYR A 30 -11.40 -9.14 0.25
N LYS A 31 -11.78 -9.49 -0.99
CA LYS A 31 -13.04 -9.03 -1.59
C LYS A 31 -14.28 -9.50 -0.81
N LYS A 32 -14.17 -10.64 -0.14
CA LYS A 32 -15.22 -11.22 0.70
C LYS A 32 -15.06 -10.92 2.19
N ARG A 33 -14.18 -10.00 2.59
CA ARG A 33 -13.82 -9.77 4.02
C ARG A 33 -15.00 -9.45 4.95
N THR A 34 -16.09 -8.91 4.41
CA THR A 34 -17.33 -8.66 5.17
C THR A 34 -18.20 -9.91 5.38
N GLN A 35 -17.93 -10.98 4.64
CA GLN A 35 -18.67 -12.25 4.71
C GLN A 35 -18.04 -13.17 5.75
N LEU A 36 -18.89 -13.91 6.48
CA LEU A 36 -18.46 -14.91 7.47
C LEU A 36 -17.64 -16.06 6.88
N SER A 37 -17.74 -16.28 5.56
CA SER A 37 -17.01 -17.33 4.84
C SER A 37 -15.59 -16.93 4.46
N SER A 38 -15.21 -15.65 4.59
CA SER A 38 -13.84 -15.20 4.34
C SER A 38 -12.94 -15.57 5.51
N THR A 39 -11.71 -15.97 5.19
CA THR A 39 -10.63 -16.19 6.17
C THR A 39 -9.85 -14.92 6.48
N LEU A 40 -10.06 -13.82 5.75
CA LEU A 40 -9.32 -12.55 5.90
C LEU A 40 -10.24 -11.41 6.29
N ARG A 41 -11.09 -11.65 7.30
CA ARG A 41 -12.11 -10.70 7.77
C ARG A 41 -11.51 -9.52 8.53
N THR A 42 -10.44 -9.77 9.26
CA THR A 42 -9.76 -8.81 10.13
C THR A 42 -8.38 -8.48 9.58
N LEU A 43 -7.84 -7.32 9.99
CA LEU A 43 -6.56 -6.83 9.49
C LEU A 43 -5.40 -7.73 9.90
N ASP A 44 -5.40 -8.25 11.13
CA ASP A 44 -4.37 -9.17 11.63
C ASP A 44 -4.26 -10.45 10.79
N LEU A 45 -5.40 -11.05 10.40
CA LEU A 45 -5.43 -12.24 9.53
C LEU A 45 -4.88 -11.91 8.14
N TYR A 46 -5.24 -10.74 7.59
CA TYR A 46 -4.70 -10.27 6.31
C TYR A 46 -3.19 -10.04 6.36
N LEU A 47 -2.70 -9.36 7.41
CA LEU A 47 -1.28 -9.09 7.60
C LEU A 47 -0.48 -10.39 7.78
N SER A 48 -1.02 -11.37 8.51
CA SER A 48 -0.39 -12.68 8.68
C SER A 48 -0.24 -13.44 7.36
N GLU A 49 -1.29 -13.51 6.54
CA GLU A 49 -1.23 -14.20 5.25
C GLU A 49 -0.31 -13.48 4.25
N THR A 50 -0.40 -12.15 4.17
CA THR A 50 0.47 -11.37 3.28
C THR A 50 1.93 -11.38 3.74
N HIS A 51 2.21 -11.47 5.05
CA HIS A 51 3.57 -11.65 5.57
C HIS A 51 4.18 -12.98 5.14
N THR A 52 3.38 -14.05 5.14
CA THR A 52 3.82 -15.35 4.62
C THR A 52 4.25 -15.22 3.15
N LEU A 53 3.47 -14.49 2.35
CA LEU A 53 3.80 -14.24 0.95
C LEU A 53 5.04 -13.34 0.79
N LEU A 54 5.17 -12.29 1.60
CA LEU A 54 6.36 -11.43 1.67
C LEU A 54 7.63 -12.26 1.93
N SER A 55 7.59 -13.11 2.94
CA SER A 55 8.70 -13.98 3.33
C SER A 55 9.12 -14.91 2.19
N ILE A 56 8.16 -15.48 1.46
CA ILE A 56 8.43 -16.36 0.30
C ILE A 56 9.06 -15.56 -0.85
N ILE A 57 8.54 -14.37 -1.16
CA ILE A 57 9.07 -13.50 -2.22
C ILE A 57 10.50 -13.06 -1.89
N LEU A 58 10.77 -12.67 -0.64
CA LEU A 58 12.10 -12.20 -0.23
C LEU A 58 13.16 -13.33 -0.23
N GLN A 59 12.74 -14.58 -0.07
CA GLN A 59 13.62 -15.75 -0.17
C GLN A 59 14.02 -16.11 -1.61
N ILE A 60 13.46 -15.45 -2.63
CA ILE A 60 13.90 -15.64 -4.02
C ILE A 60 15.35 -15.14 -4.16
N PRO A 61 16.30 -15.99 -4.55
CA PRO A 61 17.70 -15.60 -4.60
C PRO A 61 17.95 -14.61 -5.75
N PRO A 62 18.61 -13.46 -5.52
CA PRO A 62 18.93 -12.47 -6.54
C PRO A 62 20.20 -12.85 -7.34
N ILE A 63 20.38 -14.14 -7.66
CA ILE A 63 21.62 -14.67 -8.28
C ILE A 63 21.60 -14.46 -9.79
N SER A 64 20.49 -14.78 -10.43
CA SER A 64 20.29 -14.56 -11.87
C SER A 64 19.46 -13.30 -12.12
N ARG A 65 19.60 -12.71 -13.32
CA ARG A 65 18.76 -11.56 -13.72
C ARG A 65 17.27 -11.91 -13.73
N SER A 66 16.91 -13.12 -14.16
CA SER A 66 15.50 -13.55 -14.19
C SER A 66 14.92 -13.64 -12.77
N GLN A 67 15.65 -14.22 -11.82
CA GLN A 67 15.19 -14.37 -10.43
C GLN A 67 15.13 -13.02 -9.71
N ALA A 68 16.09 -12.13 -9.97
CA ALA A 68 16.04 -10.76 -9.46
C ALA A 68 14.81 -10.01 -10.00
N SER A 69 14.54 -10.09 -11.31
CA SER A 69 13.36 -9.46 -11.93
C SER A 69 12.04 -10.05 -11.42
N LEU A 70 11.98 -11.38 -11.25
CA LEU A 70 10.82 -12.06 -10.67
C LEU A 70 10.55 -11.57 -9.24
N ARG A 71 11.58 -11.53 -8.39
CA ARG A 71 11.47 -11.02 -7.02
C ARG A 71 10.96 -9.58 -6.99
N THR A 72 11.53 -8.69 -7.82
CA THR A 72 11.07 -7.30 -7.93
C THR A 72 9.61 -7.20 -8.35
N THR A 73 9.20 -7.96 -9.38
CA THR A 73 7.83 -7.94 -9.92
C THR A 73 6.81 -8.39 -8.87
N LEU A 74 7.09 -9.50 -8.18
CA LEU A 74 6.20 -10.03 -7.15
C LEU A 74 6.12 -9.09 -5.94
N LEU A 75 7.24 -8.48 -5.54
CA LEU A 75 7.25 -7.54 -4.42
C LEU A 75 6.53 -6.23 -4.76
N LEU A 76 6.65 -5.73 -5.99
CA LEU A 76 5.85 -4.60 -6.50
C LEU A 76 4.35 -4.89 -6.40
N ARG A 77 3.93 -6.08 -6.84
CA ARG A 77 2.52 -6.51 -6.76
C ARG A 77 2.04 -6.56 -5.32
N LEU A 78 2.78 -7.24 -4.43
CA LEU A 78 2.42 -7.33 -3.02
C LEU A 78 2.32 -5.96 -2.36
N THR A 79 3.27 -5.07 -2.64
CA THR A 79 3.27 -3.70 -2.11
C THR A 79 2.01 -2.95 -2.52
N GLY A 80 1.66 -2.99 -3.81
CA GLY A 80 0.45 -2.35 -4.30
C GLY A 80 -0.83 -2.95 -3.72
N ASP A 81 -0.94 -4.28 -3.70
CA ASP A 81 -2.13 -4.96 -3.17
C ASP A 81 -2.32 -4.67 -1.67
N ALA A 82 -1.25 -4.70 -0.88
CA ALA A 82 -1.32 -4.50 0.57
C ALA A 82 -1.60 -3.04 0.94
N LEU A 83 -0.87 -2.07 0.37
CA LEU A 83 -1.07 -0.65 0.69
C LEU A 83 -2.47 -0.16 0.28
N MET A 84 -3.08 -0.77 -0.74
CA MET A 84 -4.47 -0.48 -1.12
C MET A 84 -5.50 -1.24 -0.29
N ALA A 85 -5.18 -2.43 0.23
CA ALA A 85 -6.11 -3.25 0.98
C ALA A 85 -6.21 -2.86 2.46
N ILE A 86 -5.09 -2.47 3.09
CA ILE A 86 -5.04 -2.18 4.53
C ILE A 86 -6.04 -1.09 4.94
N PRO A 87 -6.12 0.09 4.26
CA PRO A 87 -7.10 1.13 4.59
C PRO A 87 -8.57 0.69 4.54
N ASN A 88 -8.86 -0.44 3.89
CA ASN A 88 -10.21 -0.94 3.68
C ASN A 88 -10.69 -1.92 4.76
N TYR A 89 -9.89 -2.12 5.81
CA TYR A 89 -10.27 -2.86 7.01
C TYR A 89 -10.86 -1.90 8.06
N ASN A 90 -11.98 -2.31 8.66
CA ASN A 90 -12.51 -1.63 9.83
C ASN A 90 -11.86 -2.23 11.08
N ILE A 91 -11.08 -1.44 11.79
CA ILE A 91 -10.45 -1.82 13.07
C ILE A 91 -11.04 -1.07 14.26
N GLN A 92 -12.07 -0.24 14.05
CA GLN A 92 -12.64 0.61 15.10
C GLN A 92 -13.37 -0.20 16.17
N ASP A 93 -13.96 -1.32 15.76
CA ASP A 93 -14.72 -2.21 16.63
C ASP A 93 -13.83 -3.25 17.33
N ASP A 94 -12.52 -3.25 17.06
CA ASP A 94 -11.57 -4.21 17.63
C ASP A 94 -11.16 -3.81 19.05
N ILE A 95 -11.05 -4.81 19.91
CA ILE A 95 -10.72 -4.63 21.33
C ILE A 95 -9.23 -4.23 21.53
N ASP A 96 -8.36 -4.61 20.59
CA ASP A 96 -6.90 -4.42 20.66
C ASP A 96 -6.36 -3.62 19.47
N ILE A 97 -6.86 -2.40 19.29
CA ILE A 97 -6.40 -1.48 18.23
C ILE A 97 -4.89 -1.25 18.32
N ASP A 98 -4.35 -1.06 19.52
CA ASP A 98 -2.93 -0.78 19.72
C ASP A 98 -2.06 -1.98 19.31
N GLY A 99 -2.48 -3.20 19.62
CA GLY A 99 -1.83 -4.43 19.17
C GLY A 99 -1.86 -4.56 17.64
N ILE A 100 -3.00 -4.27 17.02
CA ILE A 100 -3.16 -4.30 15.55
C ILE A 100 -2.26 -3.25 14.87
N LEU A 101 -2.17 -2.04 15.40
CA LEU A 101 -1.31 -0.98 14.86
C LEU A 101 0.18 -1.33 14.98
N ARG A 102 0.60 -1.94 16.10
CA ARG A 102 1.97 -2.46 16.24
C ARG A 102 2.27 -3.57 15.25
N LEU A 103 1.31 -4.47 15.01
CA LEU A 103 1.44 -5.53 14.01
C LEU A 103 1.57 -4.96 12.60
N LEU A 104 0.75 -3.96 12.25
CA LEU A 104 0.83 -3.24 10.99
C LEU A 104 2.21 -2.58 10.80
N LEU A 105 2.71 -1.86 11.80
CA LEU A 105 4.02 -1.22 11.72
C LEU A 105 5.16 -2.23 11.58
N ALA A 106 5.12 -3.34 12.30
CA ALA A 106 6.10 -4.42 12.15
C ALA A 106 6.08 -5.01 10.73
N TRP A 107 4.88 -5.18 10.15
CA TRP A 107 4.72 -5.64 8.78
C TRP A 107 5.28 -4.65 7.75
N LEU A 108 5.02 -3.35 7.93
CA LEU A 108 5.54 -2.30 7.04
C LEU A 108 7.06 -2.12 7.17
N ASP A 109 7.63 -2.24 8.37
CA ASP A 109 9.10 -2.23 8.57
C ASP A 109 9.76 -3.43 7.87
N ASP A 110 9.16 -4.62 7.95
CA ASP A 110 9.64 -5.80 7.21
C ASP A 110 9.57 -5.58 5.69
N LEU A 111 8.52 -4.91 5.19
CA LEU A 111 8.38 -4.56 3.78
C LEU A 111 9.45 -3.57 3.32
N ASP A 112 9.72 -2.50 4.10
CA ASP A 112 10.77 -1.51 3.82
C ASP A 112 12.18 -2.15 3.82
N ARG A 113 12.49 -3.00 4.81
CA ARG A 113 13.74 -3.77 4.84
C ARG A 113 13.84 -4.71 3.65
N GLY A 114 12.73 -5.34 3.28
CA GLY A 114 12.63 -6.23 2.12
C GLY A 114 12.97 -5.50 0.82
N TRP A 115 12.41 -4.30 0.62
CA TRP A 115 12.72 -3.44 -0.51
C TRP A 115 14.18 -2.99 -0.54
N SER A 116 14.72 -2.56 0.59
CA SER A 116 16.14 -2.21 0.72
C SER A 116 17.05 -3.37 0.29
N ALA A 117 16.70 -4.60 0.69
CA ALA A 117 17.44 -5.79 0.27
C ALA A 117 17.31 -6.06 -1.24
N VAL A 118 16.12 -5.85 -1.84
CA VAL A 118 15.90 -6.02 -3.28
C VAL A 118 16.70 -4.99 -4.10
N LEU A 119 16.62 -3.72 -3.72
CA LEU A 119 17.33 -2.63 -4.40
C LEU A 119 18.85 -2.86 -4.40
N ARG A 120 19.39 -3.40 -3.31
CA ARG A 120 20.81 -3.73 -3.14
C ARG A 120 21.23 -5.12 -3.66
N ARG A 121 20.35 -5.89 -4.31
CA ARG A 121 20.59 -7.29 -4.73
C ARG A 121 21.06 -8.21 -3.59
N GLN A 122 20.56 -7.98 -2.38
CA GLN A 122 20.93 -8.75 -1.20
C GLN A 122 20.03 -9.97 -1.02
N VAL A 123 20.61 -11.02 -0.43
CA VAL A 123 19.83 -12.19 0.01
C VAL A 123 19.15 -11.83 1.31
N TRP A 124 17.90 -12.27 1.46
CA TRP A 124 17.13 -12.06 2.67
C TRP A 124 17.47 -13.12 3.72
N ASP A 125 17.77 -12.68 4.93
CA ASP A 125 17.82 -13.53 6.12
C ASP A 125 16.46 -13.46 6.83
N PRO A 126 15.65 -14.54 6.84
CA PRO A 126 14.35 -14.54 7.50
C PRO A 126 14.44 -14.50 9.04
N GLU A 127 15.56 -14.93 9.63
CA GLU A 127 15.75 -14.92 11.08
C GLU A 127 16.11 -13.51 11.56
N GLN A 128 17.00 -12.84 10.82
CA GLN A 128 17.46 -11.49 11.15
C GLN A 128 16.61 -10.38 10.49
N ARG A 129 15.66 -10.76 9.64
CA ARG A 129 14.79 -9.87 8.85
C ARG A 129 15.57 -8.76 8.15
N LYS A 130 16.67 -9.13 7.49
CA LYS A 130 17.54 -8.15 6.82
C LYS A 130 18.21 -8.73 5.59
N GLY A 131 18.55 -7.83 4.67
CA GLY A 131 19.43 -8.14 3.55
C GLY A 131 20.87 -8.34 3.99
N TYR A 132 21.57 -9.30 3.40
CA TYR A 132 23.01 -9.45 3.50
C TYR A 132 23.63 -9.76 2.13
N ILE A 133 24.88 -9.35 1.97
CA ILE A 133 25.67 -9.58 0.76
C ILE A 133 26.29 -10.97 0.86
N ILE A 134 26.08 -11.80 -0.15
CA ILE A 134 26.84 -13.05 -0.29
C ILE A 134 28.14 -12.71 -1.02
N PRO A 135 29.32 -13.02 -0.46
CA PRO A 135 30.57 -12.93 -1.20
C PRO A 135 30.55 -13.98 -2.30
N ILE A 136 30.27 -13.55 -3.54
CA ILE A 136 30.47 -14.41 -4.70
C ILE A 136 31.98 -14.55 -4.86
N LYS A 137 32.54 -15.73 -4.55
CA LYS A 137 33.93 -16.05 -4.90
C LYS A 137 34.04 -16.05 -6.43
N SER A 138 34.37 -14.90 -7.01
CA SER A 138 34.75 -14.82 -8.41
C SER A 138 36.18 -15.32 -8.53
N GLU A 139 36.38 -16.54 -9.04
CA GLU A 139 37.73 -17.09 -9.26
C GLU A 139 38.45 -16.45 -10.47
N ASN A 140 37.80 -15.54 -11.20
CA ASN A 140 38.42 -14.80 -12.30
C ASN A 140 37.98 -13.32 -12.23
N SER A 141 38.77 -12.47 -11.57
CA SER A 141 38.60 -11.02 -11.69
C SER A 141 39.36 -10.53 -12.91
N ASP A 142 38.64 -10.20 -13.98
CA ASP A 142 39.09 -9.14 -14.87
C ASP A 142 37.97 -8.12 -15.04
N ASN A 143 38.36 -6.86 -14.89
CA ASN A 143 37.53 -5.70 -14.60
C ASN A 143 36.33 -5.51 -15.55
N SER A 144 35.11 -5.60 -15.03
CA SER A 144 34.00 -4.66 -15.29
C SER A 144 32.79 -5.08 -14.46
N VAL A 145 32.78 -4.71 -13.17
CA VAL A 145 31.53 -4.72 -12.39
C VAL A 145 30.73 -3.49 -12.84
N THR A 146 30.16 -3.57 -14.04
CA THR A 146 29.04 -2.69 -14.36
C THR A 146 27.90 -3.17 -13.47
N GLU A 147 27.70 -2.47 -12.36
CA GLU A 147 26.56 -2.60 -11.47
C GLU A 147 25.28 -2.33 -12.27
N ILE A 148 24.81 -3.34 -12.99
CA ILE A 148 23.49 -3.27 -13.61
C ILE A 148 22.52 -3.29 -12.44
N SER A 149 21.90 -2.13 -12.13
CA SER A 149 20.86 -2.00 -11.11
C SER A 149 19.87 -3.18 -11.21
N ALA A 150 19.53 -3.81 -10.08
CA ALA A 150 18.54 -4.90 -10.05
C ALA A 150 17.17 -4.47 -10.54
N VAL A 151 16.84 -3.23 -10.21
CA VAL A 151 15.54 -2.61 -10.45
C VAL A 151 15.76 -1.52 -11.50
N ASN A 152 15.03 -1.61 -12.59
CA ASN A 152 15.09 -0.61 -13.66
C ASN A 152 14.43 0.71 -13.22
N GLN A 153 14.68 1.80 -13.95
CA GLN A 153 14.14 3.12 -13.58
C GLN A 153 12.61 3.13 -13.53
N THR A 154 11.94 2.43 -14.45
CA THR A 154 10.48 2.33 -14.48
C THR A 154 9.93 1.65 -13.23
N GLU A 155 10.56 0.57 -12.77
CA GLU A 155 10.20 -0.14 -11.55
C GLU A 155 10.45 0.73 -10.31
N ARG A 156 11.54 1.52 -10.28
CA ARG A 156 11.80 2.51 -9.22
C ARG A 156 10.72 3.58 -9.18
N THR A 157 10.37 4.17 -10.33
CA THR A 157 9.28 5.15 -10.43
C THR A 157 7.95 4.56 -9.97
N ARG A 158 7.66 3.31 -10.36
CA ARG A 158 6.45 2.61 -9.94
C ARG A 158 6.43 2.36 -8.43
N LEU A 159 7.53 1.88 -7.86
CA LEU A 159 7.66 1.66 -6.42
C LEU A 159 7.45 2.98 -5.65
N ARG A 160 8.10 4.06 -6.08
CA ARG A 160 7.94 5.38 -5.48
C ARG A 160 6.48 5.82 -5.51
N SER A 161 5.82 5.69 -6.66
CA SER A 161 4.40 6.05 -6.78
C SER A 161 3.52 5.23 -5.84
N LEU A 162 3.76 3.92 -5.71
CA LEU A 162 3.01 3.05 -4.79
C LEU A 162 3.24 3.42 -3.32
N ILE A 163 4.48 3.72 -2.93
CA ILE A 163 4.81 4.12 -1.57
C ILE A 163 4.11 5.44 -1.24
N VAL A 164 4.28 6.48 -2.07
CA VAL A 164 3.71 7.81 -1.80
C VAL A 164 2.18 7.79 -1.74
N SER A 165 1.51 7.12 -2.68
CA SER A 165 0.04 7.04 -2.65
C SER A 165 -0.47 6.13 -1.53
N GLY A 166 0.23 5.03 -1.27
CA GLY A 166 -0.13 4.09 -0.22
C GLY A 166 0.04 4.68 1.18
N THR A 167 1.11 5.43 1.44
CA THR A 167 1.31 6.10 2.73
C THR A 167 0.27 7.18 2.97
N ALA A 168 -0.05 8.00 1.96
CA ALA A 168 -1.10 9.00 2.06
C ALA A 168 -2.47 8.36 2.39
N ALA A 169 -2.82 7.24 1.74
CA ALA A 169 -4.05 6.51 2.04
C ALA A 169 -4.06 5.88 3.45
N LEU A 170 -2.90 5.45 3.94
CA LEU A 170 -2.77 4.94 5.31
C LEU A 170 -2.91 6.06 6.35
N GLU A 171 -2.33 7.23 6.11
CA GLU A 171 -2.47 8.41 6.97
C GLU A 171 -3.93 8.82 7.11
N GLU A 172 -4.64 9.00 5.99
CA GLU A 172 -6.07 9.35 5.98
C GLU A 172 -6.93 8.31 6.72
N TRP A 173 -6.64 7.02 6.52
CA TRP A 173 -7.35 5.94 7.20
C TRP A 173 -7.10 5.94 8.71
N LEU A 174 -5.85 6.12 9.15
CA LEU A 174 -5.49 6.20 10.56
C LEU A 174 -6.14 7.40 11.25
N ASP A 175 -6.26 8.52 10.55
CA ASP A 175 -7.02 9.69 10.99
C ASP A 175 -8.49 9.33 11.23
N GLY A 176 -9.13 8.67 10.26
CA GLY A 176 -10.54 8.27 10.33
C GLY A 176 -10.87 7.34 11.51
N ILE A 177 -9.95 6.43 11.88
CA ILE A 177 -10.08 5.56 13.05
C ILE A 177 -10.19 6.38 14.34
N ARG A 178 -9.45 7.49 14.45
CA ARG A 178 -9.37 8.31 15.66
C ARG A 178 -10.54 9.28 15.80
N PHE A 179 -10.98 9.91 14.72
CA PHE A 179 -12.14 10.82 14.77
C PHE A 179 -13.43 10.10 15.16
N SER A 180 -13.58 8.83 14.79
CA SER A 180 -14.73 8.00 15.18
C SER A 180 -14.70 7.62 16.67
N SER A 181 -13.51 7.44 17.24
CA SER A 181 -13.32 7.14 18.67
C SER A 181 -13.62 8.36 19.57
N ALA A 182 -13.25 9.58 19.14
CA ALA A 182 -13.47 10.81 19.90
C ALA A 182 -14.94 11.33 19.86
N GLY A 183 -15.74 10.92 18.86
CA GLY A 183 -17.12 11.37 18.66
C GLY A 183 -18.21 10.63 19.47
N SER A 184 -17.87 9.61 20.26
CA SER A 184 -18.86 8.72 20.88
C SER A 184 -19.50 9.24 22.20
N ILE A 185 -19.27 10.50 22.61
CA ILE A 185 -19.91 11.12 23.79
C ILE A 185 -20.88 12.23 23.35
N SER A 186 -21.97 11.88 22.68
CA SER A 186 -23.26 12.59 22.74
C SER A 186 -24.28 12.01 21.76
N ARG A 187 -25.09 11.06 22.23
CA ARG A 187 -26.53 10.92 21.89
C ARG A 187 -27.09 9.67 22.57
N ARG A 188 -27.38 9.79 23.87
CA ARG A 188 -28.42 8.98 24.51
C ARG A 188 -29.26 9.87 25.42
N GLY A 189 -29.96 10.82 24.77
CA GLY A 189 -31.14 11.46 25.33
C GLY A 189 -32.35 10.84 24.62
N ILE A 190 -32.98 9.88 25.29
CA ILE A 190 -34.26 9.30 24.92
C ILE A 190 -35.34 10.32 25.29
N PRO A 191 -36.27 10.67 24.39
CA PRO A 191 -37.65 10.94 24.77
C PRO A 191 -38.51 9.80 24.24
N THR A 192 -38.97 8.96 25.16
CA THR A 192 -40.12 8.09 24.97
C THR A 192 -41.32 8.97 24.68
N ASN A 193 -41.93 8.82 23.51
CA ASN A 193 -43.28 9.32 23.27
C ASN A 193 -44.13 8.12 22.91
N ASP A 194 -44.75 7.54 23.93
CA ASP A 194 -45.94 6.71 23.81
C ASP A 194 -47.09 7.58 23.33
N SER A 195 -47.72 7.21 22.21
CA SER A 195 -49.13 7.48 21.88
C SER A 195 -49.51 6.73 20.60
N ASP A 196 -50.11 5.56 20.79
CA ASP A 196 -51.38 5.07 20.25
C ASP A 196 -51.75 5.14 18.75
N GLU A 197 -52.42 4.04 18.34
CA GLU A 197 -53.38 3.86 17.23
C GLU A 197 -52.84 4.03 15.79
N LYS A 198 -53.14 3.19 14.78
CA LYS A 198 -54.34 2.39 14.53
C LYS A 198 -54.10 1.38 13.38
N GLN A 199 -54.83 0.26 13.40
CA GLN A 199 -55.00 -0.71 12.30
C GLN A 199 -55.64 -0.10 11.04
N MET A 200 -55.26 -0.60 9.87
CA MET A 200 -56.08 -1.02 8.71
C MET A 200 -55.13 -1.20 7.51
N ALA A 201 -54.90 -2.43 7.05
CA ALA A 201 -55.69 -3.17 6.06
C ALA A 201 -55.28 -2.87 4.61
N ASP A 202 -54.96 -3.96 3.93
CA ASP A 202 -55.41 -4.32 2.59
C ASP A 202 -54.49 -4.18 1.37
N ASP A 203 -54.63 -5.27 0.59
CA ASP A 203 -54.54 -5.41 -0.86
C ASP A 203 -53.23 -5.21 -1.63
N SER A 204 -52.71 -6.38 -2.05
CA SER A 204 -52.72 -6.82 -3.45
C SER A 204 -51.90 -6.08 -4.52
N ASN A 205 -51.08 -6.92 -5.15
CA ASN A 205 -51.00 -7.17 -6.60
C ASN A 205 -49.94 -6.49 -7.47
N LYS A 206 -49.28 -7.40 -8.19
CA LYS A 206 -48.94 -7.37 -9.62
C LYS A 206 -47.80 -6.49 -10.12
N ASP A 207 -46.81 -7.22 -10.64
CA ASP A 207 -46.43 -7.22 -12.06
C ASP A 207 -46.53 -5.88 -12.78
N ASN A 208 -45.37 -5.36 -13.20
CA ASN A 208 -45.21 -5.05 -14.61
C ASN A 208 -43.76 -5.04 -15.04
N SER A 209 -43.47 -5.97 -15.95
CA SER A 209 -42.38 -5.91 -16.91
C SER A 209 -42.73 -4.92 -18.03
N SER A 210 -41.79 -4.04 -18.37
CA SER A 210 -41.51 -3.53 -19.73
C SER A 210 -40.37 -2.50 -19.60
N GLU A 211 -39.19 -2.72 -20.16
CA GLU A 211 -38.86 -2.61 -21.59
C GLU A 211 -39.41 -1.33 -22.22
N SER A 212 -38.54 -0.32 -22.35
CA SER A 212 -38.51 0.55 -23.52
C SER A 212 -37.17 1.29 -23.58
N GLU A 213 -36.46 0.99 -24.66
CA GLU A 213 -35.44 1.82 -25.27
C GLU A 213 -35.99 3.23 -25.53
N SER A 214 -35.14 4.25 -25.42
CA SER A 214 -35.24 5.48 -26.21
C SER A 214 -33.92 6.24 -26.12
N ASP A 215 -33.14 6.07 -27.19
CA ASP A 215 -32.10 6.99 -27.63
C ASP A 215 -32.66 8.39 -27.92
N SER A 216 -31.75 9.37 -27.92
CA SER A 216 -31.82 10.71 -28.55
C SER A 216 -32.11 11.89 -27.61
N ASN A 217 -31.08 12.69 -27.34
CA ASN A 217 -30.94 14.05 -27.88
C ASN A 217 -29.68 14.70 -27.28
N GLN A 218 -28.70 15.04 -28.12
CA GLN A 218 -28.52 16.35 -28.75
C GLN A 218 -28.21 17.50 -27.78
N THR A 219 -26.93 17.89 -27.83
CA THR A 219 -26.42 19.25 -28.00
C THR A 219 -27.08 20.38 -27.19
N LEU A 220 -26.32 20.92 -26.23
CA LEU A 220 -26.37 22.35 -25.93
C LEU A 220 -24.94 22.89 -25.82
N VAL A 221 -24.58 23.68 -26.81
CA VAL A 221 -23.44 24.61 -26.79
C VAL A 221 -23.91 25.85 -26.04
N THR A 222 -23.18 26.26 -25.02
CA THR A 222 -23.28 27.61 -24.46
C THR A 222 -21.89 28.19 -24.29
N ASP A 223 -21.53 29.10 -25.19
CA ASP A 223 -20.54 30.15 -24.96
C ASP A 223 -21.13 31.18 -23.98
N SER A 224 -20.37 31.58 -22.96
CA SER A 224 -20.38 32.95 -22.43
C SER A 224 -19.24 33.19 -21.43
N VAL A 225 -18.23 33.91 -21.94
CA VAL A 225 -17.72 35.20 -21.43
C VAL A 225 -17.82 35.48 -19.93
N GLY A 226 -16.63 35.64 -19.32
CA GLY A 226 -16.30 36.84 -18.55
C GLY A 226 -16.34 36.69 -17.02
N GLY A 227 -15.26 37.15 -16.37
CA GLY A 227 -15.31 37.53 -14.96
C GLY A 227 -14.10 37.08 -14.16
N SER A 228 -13.10 37.94 -14.12
CA SER A 228 -12.12 38.08 -13.05
C SER A 228 -12.79 37.96 -11.68
N ASP A 229 -12.17 37.25 -10.73
CA ASP A 229 -11.75 37.85 -9.47
C ASP A 229 -10.83 36.89 -8.70
N ALA A 230 -9.73 37.48 -8.24
CA ALA A 230 -8.73 36.83 -7.42
C ALA A 230 -9.21 36.87 -5.96
N GLU A 231 -9.59 35.71 -5.43
CA GLU A 231 -9.70 35.53 -3.98
C GLU A 231 -8.72 34.44 -3.54
N THR A 232 -7.76 34.90 -2.74
CA THR A 232 -6.76 34.08 -2.07
C THR A 232 -7.44 33.42 -0.87
N GLU A 233 -8.07 32.27 -1.08
CA GLU A 233 -8.53 31.42 0.01
C GLU A 233 -7.31 30.74 0.68
N THR A 234 -6.84 31.37 1.76
CA THR A 234 -6.00 30.72 2.77
C THR A 234 -6.92 29.89 3.67
N GLY A 235 -7.28 28.69 3.19
CA GLY A 235 -8.11 27.74 3.91
C GLY A 235 -7.40 27.12 5.14
N PRO A 236 -8.16 26.71 6.18
CA PRO A 236 -7.64 26.19 7.44
C PRO A 236 -7.31 24.69 7.31
N HIS A 237 -6.29 24.34 6.52
CA HIS A 237 -5.82 22.94 6.44
C HIS A 237 -4.74 22.60 7.47
N ALA A 238 -4.23 23.57 8.23
CA ALA A 238 -3.13 23.38 9.17
C ALA A 238 -3.52 22.82 10.55
N SER A 239 -4.82 22.65 10.86
CA SER A 239 -5.25 22.13 12.18
C SER A 239 -5.45 20.62 12.24
N VAL A 240 -5.65 19.95 11.09
CA VAL A 240 -6.02 18.52 11.06
C VAL A 240 -4.81 17.59 11.21
N THR A 241 -3.66 17.96 10.63
CA THR A 241 -2.41 17.18 10.73
C THR A 241 -1.80 17.18 12.13
N SER A 242 -2.07 18.23 12.93
CA SER A 242 -1.56 18.38 14.30
C SER A 242 -2.08 17.30 15.26
N ASP A 243 -3.32 16.83 15.05
CA ASP A 243 -3.97 15.88 15.95
C ASP A 243 -3.51 14.43 15.68
N PHE A 244 -3.23 14.10 14.41
CA PHE A 244 -2.61 12.85 13.98
C PHE A 244 -1.24 12.64 14.64
N GLU A 245 -0.36 13.63 14.46
CA GLU A 245 0.99 13.61 14.98
C GLU A 245 1.00 13.43 16.50
N SER A 246 0.12 14.16 17.20
CA SER A 246 -0.02 14.08 18.66
C SER A 246 -0.50 12.71 19.15
N ALA A 247 -1.42 12.06 18.44
CA ALA A 247 -1.94 10.74 18.82
C ALA A 247 -0.92 9.62 18.57
N LEU A 248 -0.24 9.64 17.43
CA LEU A 248 0.87 8.71 17.19
C LEU A 248 2.03 8.97 18.16
N ALA A 249 2.26 10.22 18.57
CA ALA A 249 3.26 10.57 19.59
C ALA A 249 2.88 9.96 20.94
N GLN A 250 1.60 10.03 21.32
CA GLN A 250 1.10 9.45 22.56
C GLN A 250 1.30 7.93 22.61
N MET A 251 1.27 7.26 21.46
CA MET A 251 1.54 5.82 21.34
C MET A 251 3.02 5.49 21.13
N GLY A 252 3.89 6.49 20.99
CA GLY A 252 5.29 6.33 20.64
C GLY A 252 5.52 5.76 19.23
N LEU A 253 4.51 5.85 18.35
CA LEU A 253 4.51 5.27 17.01
C LEU A 253 4.80 6.30 15.91
N GLN A 254 4.71 7.60 16.21
CA GLN A 254 4.86 8.68 15.23
C GLN A 254 6.20 8.62 14.51
N GLN A 255 7.28 8.44 15.27
CA GLN A 255 8.61 8.34 14.68
C GLN A 255 8.71 7.14 13.73
N SER A 256 8.14 6.00 14.09
CA SER A 256 8.17 4.79 13.24
C SER A 256 7.39 4.99 11.95
N PHE A 257 6.30 5.76 11.99
CA PHE A 257 5.51 6.07 10.80
C PHE A 257 6.18 7.15 9.92
N ASN A 258 6.81 8.16 10.52
CA ASN A 258 7.58 9.18 9.78
C ASN A 258 8.83 8.60 9.12
N GLU A 259 9.43 7.56 9.73
CA GLU A 259 10.58 6.85 9.16
C GLU A 259 10.18 5.73 8.18
N LEU A 260 8.87 5.52 7.95
CA LEU A 260 8.35 4.48 7.08
C LEU A 260 8.87 4.68 5.64
N PHE A 261 9.43 3.61 5.07
CA PHE A 261 10.06 3.63 3.75
C PHE A 261 11.23 4.61 3.56
N SER A 262 11.71 5.28 4.61
CA SER A 262 12.86 6.19 4.51
C SER A 262 14.11 5.49 3.95
N ARG A 263 14.32 4.21 4.32
CA ARG A 263 15.41 3.37 3.79
C ARG A 263 15.21 3.12 2.30
N THR A 264 14.03 2.62 1.92
CA THR A 264 13.69 2.35 0.52
C THR A 264 13.80 3.60 -0.37
N LEU A 265 13.31 4.75 0.09
CA LEU A 265 13.39 6.02 -0.64
C LEU A 265 14.83 6.52 -0.76
N SER A 266 15.64 6.39 0.31
CA SER A 266 17.06 6.71 0.28
C SER A 266 17.83 5.86 -0.74
N GLU A 267 17.57 4.55 -0.77
CA GLU A 267 18.17 3.62 -1.74
C GLU A 267 17.78 3.91 -3.20
N MET A 268 16.58 4.47 -3.41
CA MET A 268 16.14 4.86 -4.77
C MET A 268 16.86 6.12 -5.28
N GLY A 269 17.54 6.86 -4.40
CA GLY A 269 18.44 7.95 -4.78
C GLY A 269 17.74 9.29 -5.00
N GLU A 270 16.90 9.75 -4.07
CA GLU A 270 16.27 11.07 -4.20
C GLU A 270 16.42 11.94 -2.94
N PHE A 271 17.57 12.62 -2.89
CA PHE A 271 17.68 14.04 -2.55
C PHE A 271 18.77 14.75 -3.37
N SER A 272 19.61 14.05 -4.15
CA SER A 272 20.53 14.73 -5.08
C SER A 272 19.79 15.05 -6.38
N GLY A 273 18.98 16.10 -6.33
CA GLY A 273 18.84 16.99 -7.47
C GLY A 273 20.20 17.63 -7.75
N GLU A 274 21.17 16.83 -8.20
CA GLU A 274 22.37 17.35 -8.84
C GLU A 274 21.89 17.87 -10.19
N ILE A 275 21.47 19.13 -10.19
CA ILE A 275 21.36 19.92 -11.40
C ILE A 275 22.76 19.87 -11.99
N LEU A 276 22.97 19.01 -13.00
CA LEU A 276 24.14 19.08 -13.85
C LEU A 276 24.17 20.52 -14.37
N SER A 277 25.03 21.33 -13.77
CA SER A 277 25.33 22.67 -14.20
C SER A 277 26.04 22.51 -15.54
N THR A 278 25.23 22.46 -16.59
CA THR A 278 25.70 22.37 -17.97
C THR A 278 26.08 23.80 -18.34
N GLY A 279 27.32 24.16 -18.01
CA GLY A 279 27.88 25.49 -18.19
C GLY A 279 29.38 25.44 -18.43
N ASP A 280 29.86 24.42 -19.14
CA ASP A 280 31.20 24.46 -19.74
C ASP A 280 31.14 25.38 -20.97
N GLU A 281 31.42 26.66 -20.73
CA GLU A 281 31.74 27.66 -21.73
C GLU A 281 32.96 27.18 -22.53
N ALA A 282 32.73 26.79 -23.78
CA ALA A 282 33.79 26.56 -24.75
C ALA A 282 34.49 27.89 -25.07
N THR A 283 35.58 28.19 -24.37
CA THR A 283 36.56 29.20 -24.81
C THR A 283 37.27 28.67 -26.06
N MET A 284 36.81 29.08 -27.25
CA MET A 284 37.61 29.00 -28.47
C MET A 284 38.67 30.10 -28.43
N SER A 285 39.95 29.71 -28.51
CA SER A 285 41.08 30.57 -28.87
C SER A 285 41.43 30.35 -30.35
#